data_AF-F0R4K0-F1
#
_entry.id   AF-F0R4K0-F1
#
_cell.length_a   1.000
_cell.length_b   1.000
_cell.length_c   1.000
_cell.angle_alpha   90.00
_cell.angle_beta   90.00
_cell.angle_gamma   90.00
#
_symmetry.space_group_name_H-M   'P 1'
#
loop_
_entity.id
_entity.type
_entity.pdbx_description
1 polymer ?
#
loop_
_entity_poly.entity_id
_entity_poly.type
_entity_poly.pdbx_seq_one_letter_code
_entity_poly.pdbx_strand_id
1 'polypeptide(L)'
;MSYIRQRMNNTSRTDIELTPLKAEIEAIFNESNIDDDCDTIASLLSPYQKAVRESLSQGNYAEAVTVLLEVLESLAYHFVGDEHYNYFDDMYSPDYVCQDMMEAIISSIKNGNFPDAELQRLKDGMEKLMHTETYEDYGVPYALDVWEKFLA
;
A
#
# COMPACT_ATOMS: atom_id res chain seq x y z
N MET A 1 8.40 29.36 -8.90
CA MET A 1 7.55 28.16 -9.01
C MET A 1 7.59 27.59 -10.43
N SER A 2 8.76 27.19 -10.95
CA SER A 2 8.85 26.51 -12.26
C SER A 2 9.94 25.43 -12.33
N TYR A 3 10.54 25.03 -11.20
CA TYR A 3 11.65 24.09 -11.18
C TYR A 3 11.23 22.65 -10.81
N ILE A 4 10.02 22.45 -10.25
CA ILE A 4 9.54 21.13 -9.80
C ILE A 4 8.92 20.33 -10.97
N ARG A 5 8.37 21.00 -12.00
CA ARG A 5 7.67 20.34 -13.12
C ARG A 5 8.57 19.70 -14.19
N GLN A 6 9.89 19.63 -13.98
CA GLN A 6 10.82 19.14 -15.02
C GLN A 6 11.33 17.72 -14.81
N ARG A 7 10.88 16.98 -13.78
CA ARG A 7 11.40 15.62 -13.52
C ARG A 7 10.40 14.47 -13.55
N MET A 8 9.11 14.71 -13.62
CA MET A 8 8.12 13.62 -13.61
C MET A 8 7.51 13.48 -14.99
N ASN A 9 8.24 12.81 -15.88
CA ASN A 9 7.60 12.25 -17.06
C ASN A 9 6.64 11.17 -16.56
N ASN A 10 5.39 11.30 -16.97
CA ASN A 10 4.23 10.40 -16.84
C ASN A 10 4.55 8.96 -17.33
N THR A 11 5.51 8.31 -16.69
CA THR A 11 6.10 7.05 -17.12
C THR A 11 5.61 6.01 -16.14
N SER A 12 4.73 5.13 -16.60
CA SER A 12 4.34 3.94 -15.86
C SER A 12 5.59 3.21 -15.37
N ARG A 13 5.53 2.70 -14.15
CA ARG A 13 6.62 1.96 -13.52
C ARG A 13 7.13 0.85 -14.46
N THR A 14 8.42 0.88 -14.79
CA THR A 14 9.03 -0.03 -15.79
C THR A 14 9.96 -1.08 -15.19
N ASP A 15 10.24 -0.99 -13.88
CA ASP A 15 11.08 -1.92 -13.12
C ASP A 15 10.35 -3.21 -12.70
N ILE A 16 9.04 -3.31 -12.95
CA ILE A 16 8.22 -4.46 -12.53
C ILE A 16 7.38 -5.03 -13.68
N GLU A 17 7.07 -6.32 -13.58
CA GLU A 17 6.04 -6.95 -14.39
C GLU A 17 4.65 -6.52 -13.86
N LEU A 18 3.81 -5.98 -14.74
CA LEU A 18 2.48 -5.52 -14.38
C LEU A 18 1.46 -6.64 -14.61
N THR A 19 1.05 -7.29 -13.51
CA THR A 19 -0.19 -8.07 -13.51
C THR A 19 -1.38 -7.13 -13.80
N PRO A 20 -2.54 -7.63 -14.26
CA PRO A 20 -3.72 -6.78 -14.46
C PRO A 20 -4.11 -6.01 -13.20
N LEU A 21 -4.08 -6.67 -12.04
CA LEU A 21 -4.37 -6.04 -10.74
C LEU A 21 -3.35 -4.93 -10.44
N LYS A 22 -2.06 -5.21 -10.62
CA LYS A 22 -0.99 -4.25 -10.38
C LYS A 22 -1.12 -3.04 -11.30
N ALA A 23 -1.46 -3.25 -12.58
CA ALA A 23 -1.68 -2.16 -13.52
C ALA A 23 -2.84 -1.23 -13.11
N GLU A 24 -3.93 -1.80 -12.58
CA GLU A 24 -5.05 -1.01 -12.06
C GLU A 24 -4.66 -0.22 -10.80
N ILE A 25 -3.91 -0.84 -9.88
CA ILE A 25 -3.41 -0.18 -8.67
C ILE A 25 -2.44 0.96 -9.02
N GLU A 26 -1.48 0.72 -9.93
CA GLU A 26 -0.51 1.74 -10.36
C GLU A 26 -1.21 2.93 -11.04
N ALA A 27 -2.33 2.71 -11.73
CA ALA A 27 -3.11 3.80 -12.34
C ALA A 27 -3.74 4.75 -11.30
N ILE A 28 -3.93 4.30 -10.05
CA ILE A 28 -4.46 5.13 -8.96
C ILE A 28 -3.45 6.20 -8.56
N PHE A 29 -2.16 5.86 -8.57
CA PHE A 29 -1.06 6.76 -8.23
C PHE A 29 -0.67 7.69 -9.38
N ASN A 30 -1.61 8.00 -10.28
CA ASN A 30 -1.38 8.98 -11.32
C ASN A 30 -1.18 10.38 -10.71
N GLU A 31 -0.24 11.16 -11.25
CA GLU A 31 0.04 12.54 -10.82
C GLU A 31 -1.22 13.43 -10.76
N SER A 32 -2.22 13.18 -11.62
CA SER A 32 -3.47 13.94 -11.64
C SER A 32 -4.41 13.65 -10.46
N ASN A 33 -4.11 12.61 -9.69
CA ASN A 33 -4.83 12.22 -8.48
C ASN A 33 -4.14 12.73 -7.19
N ILE A 34 -3.00 13.40 -7.29
CA ILE A 34 -2.30 13.99 -6.13
C ILE A 34 -2.95 15.33 -5.79
N ASP A 35 -3.82 15.32 -4.79
CA ASP A 35 -4.42 16.48 -4.14
C ASP A 35 -3.89 16.65 -2.71
N ASP A 36 -4.37 17.68 -2.01
CA ASP A 36 -4.05 17.92 -0.60
C ASP A 36 -4.38 16.65 0.22
N ASP A 37 -3.44 16.21 1.05
CA ASP A 37 -3.47 14.99 1.85
C ASP A 37 -3.56 13.67 1.04
N CYS A 38 -3.52 13.75 -0.30
CA CYS A 38 -3.72 12.63 -1.23
C CYS A 38 -5.07 11.91 -1.02
N ASP A 39 -6.12 12.67 -0.71
CA ASP A 39 -7.48 12.21 -0.51
C ASP A 39 -8.06 11.48 -1.74
N THR A 40 -7.77 11.95 -2.95
CA THR A 40 -8.26 11.28 -4.17
C THR A 40 -7.65 9.88 -4.30
N ILE A 41 -6.35 9.72 -4.04
CA ILE A 41 -5.68 8.41 -4.01
C ILE A 41 -6.32 7.52 -2.94
N ALA A 42 -6.54 8.03 -1.74
CA ALA A 42 -7.19 7.27 -0.66
C ALA A 42 -8.60 6.80 -1.06
N SER A 43 -9.41 7.69 -1.65
CA SER A 43 -10.75 7.35 -2.14
C SER A 43 -10.69 6.26 -3.22
N LEU A 44 -9.72 6.32 -4.12
CA LEU A 44 -9.51 5.33 -5.19
C LEU A 44 -8.97 3.99 -4.67
N LEU A 45 -8.27 3.97 -3.54
CA LEU A 45 -7.84 2.73 -2.86
C LEU A 45 -8.97 2.06 -2.05
N SER A 46 -10.02 2.80 -1.69
CA SER A 46 -11.15 2.25 -0.89
C SER A 46 -11.83 0.98 -1.46
N PRO A 47 -11.94 0.77 -2.79
CA PRO A 47 -12.46 -0.49 -3.33
C PRO A 47 -11.55 -1.68 -3.01
N TYR A 48 -10.23 -1.49 -2.99
CA TYR A 48 -9.26 -2.54 -2.64
C TYR A 48 -9.30 -2.86 -1.14
N GLN A 49 -9.48 -1.84 -0.30
CA GLN A 49 -9.74 -2.02 1.13
C GLN A 49 -10.98 -2.88 1.37
N LYS A 50 -12.07 -2.59 0.64
CA LYS A 50 -13.29 -3.40 0.69
C LYS A 50 -13.05 -4.81 0.17
N ALA A 51 -12.31 -4.98 -0.93
CA ALA A 51 -11.98 -6.27 -1.51
C ALA A 51 -11.20 -7.16 -0.52
N VAL A 52 -10.19 -6.62 0.17
CA VAL A 52 -9.46 -7.36 1.22
C VAL A 52 -10.41 -7.92 2.27
N ARG A 53 -11.31 -7.09 2.81
CA ARG A 53 -12.29 -7.52 3.82
C ARG A 53 -13.25 -8.58 3.29
N GLU A 54 -13.74 -8.42 2.06
CA GLU A 54 -14.62 -9.39 1.41
C GLU A 54 -13.92 -10.73 1.16
N SER A 55 -12.71 -10.71 0.60
CA SER A 55 -11.89 -11.91 0.39
C SER A 55 -11.62 -12.64 1.70
N LEU A 56 -11.26 -11.92 2.77
CA LEU A 56 -11.08 -12.54 4.10
C LEU A 56 -12.38 -13.19 4.62
N SER A 57 -13.53 -12.54 4.46
CA SER A 57 -14.83 -13.08 4.89
C SER A 57 -15.25 -14.35 4.14
N GLN A 58 -14.76 -14.51 2.91
CA GLN A 58 -15.02 -15.66 2.05
C GLN A 58 -13.95 -16.77 2.20
N GLY A 59 -12.89 -16.53 2.98
CA GLY A 59 -11.77 -17.44 3.11
C GLY A 59 -10.79 -17.40 1.94
N ASN A 60 -10.87 -16.38 1.07
CA ASN A 60 -9.95 -16.14 -0.04
C ASN A 60 -8.69 -15.41 0.46
N TYR A 61 -7.95 -16.01 1.39
CA TYR A 61 -6.78 -15.38 2.03
C TYR A 61 -5.68 -15.01 1.04
N ALA A 62 -5.48 -15.83 0.00
CA ALA A 62 -4.47 -15.56 -1.02
C ALA A 62 -4.75 -14.25 -1.76
N GLU A 63 -6.01 -14.02 -2.15
CA GLU A 63 -6.42 -12.79 -2.80
C GLU A 63 -6.26 -11.58 -1.87
N ALA A 64 -6.68 -11.70 -0.61
CA ALA A 64 -6.52 -10.64 0.38
C ALA A 64 -5.05 -10.23 0.57
N VAL A 65 -4.15 -11.21 0.69
CA VAL A 65 -2.70 -10.96 0.82
C VAL A 65 -2.14 -10.33 -0.44
N THR A 66 -2.53 -10.81 -1.62
CA THR A 66 -2.06 -10.25 -2.89
C THR A 66 -2.47 -8.79 -3.05
N VAL A 67 -3.74 -8.45 -2.80
CA VAL A 67 -4.23 -7.07 -2.88
C VAL A 67 -3.49 -6.16 -1.90
N LEU A 68 -3.34 -6.57 -0.63
CA LEU A 68 -2.58 -5.78 0.34
C LEU A 68 -1.15 -5.53 -0.14
N LEU A 69 -0.43 -6.57 -0.53
CA LEU A 69 0.97 -6.44 -0.95
C LEU A 69 1.13 -5.55 -2.18
N GLU A 70 0.27 -5.72 -3.20
CA GLU A 70 0.35 -4.90 -4.41
C GLU A 70 0.08 -3.42 -4.10
N VAL A 71 -0.89 -3.11 -3.22
CA VAL A 71 -1.16 -1.73 -2.79
C VAL A 71 0.01 -1.15 -2.01
N LEU A 72 0.54 -1.86 -1.02
CA LEU A 72 1.65 -1.35 -0.20
C LEU A 72 2.92 -1.15 -1.04
N GLU A 73 3.22 -2.04 -1.97
CA GLU A 73 4.35 -1.89 -2.89
C GLU A 73 4.22 -0.71 -3.84
N SER A 74 3.00 -0.40 -4.31
CA SER A 74 2.75 0.79 -5.13
C SER A 74 2.83 2.06 -4.28
N LEU A 75 2.19 2.08 -3.12
CA LEU A 75 2.22 3.23 -2.21
C LEU A 75 3.66 3.57 -1.81
N ALA A 76 4.46 2.57 -1.40
CA ALA A 76 5.84 2.81 -1.00
C ALA A 76 6.69 3.39 -2.14
N TYR A 77 6.49 2.89 -3.37
CA TYR A 77 7.20 3.39 -4.55
C TYR A 77 6.82 4.86 -4.86
N HIS A 78 5.52 5.14 -4.95
CA HIS A 78 5.03 6.46 -5.35
C HIS A 78 5.22 7.50 -4.25
N PHE A 79 5.24 7.11 -2.97
CA PHE A 79 5.45 8.05 -1.88
C PHE A 79 6.78 8.83 -2.01
N VAL A 80 7.89 8.13 -2.29
CA VAL A 80 9.18 8.77 -2.55
C VAL A 80 9.30 9.19 -4.01
N GLY A 81 8.94 8.29 -4.94
CA GLY A 81 9.13 8.50 -6.38
C GLY A 81 8.36 9.69 -6.94
N ASP A 82 7.14 9.91 -6.44
CA ASP A 82 6.26 11.00 -6.84
C ASP A 82 6.17 12.12 -5.79
N GLU A 83 7.06 12.07 -4.80
CA GLU A 83 7.22 13.08 -3.76
C GLU A 83 5.92 13.39 -2.99
N HIS A 84 5.12 12.38 -2.66
CA HIS A 84 3.86 12.56 -1.93
C HIS A 84 4.05 13.28 -0.59
N TYR A 85 5.24 13.16 0.03
CA TYR A 85 5.62 13.90 1.23
C TYR A 85 5.57 15.44 1.10
N ASN A 86 5.41 15.99 -0.11
CA ASN A 86 5.21 17.43 -0.34
C ASN A 86 3.73 17.86 -0.37
N TYR A 87 2.78 16.92 -0.24
CA TYR A 87 1.35 17.16 -0.45
C TYR A 87 0.48 16.98 0.80
N PHE A 88 1.09 16.79 1.97
CA PHE A 88 0.40 16.76 3.26
C PHE A 88 1.25 17.44 4.34
N ASP A 89 0.60 18.03 5.34
CA ASP A 89 1.29 18.67 6.47
C ASP A 89 1.44 17.71 7.67
N ASP A 90 0.40 16.93 7.95
CA ASP A 90 0.35 15.99 9.08
C ASP A 90 -0.39 14.68 8.76
N MET A 91 -1.23 14.67 7.72
CA MET A 91 -2.12 13.56 7.41
C MET A 91 -1.92 13.03 5.99
N TYR A 92 -1.33 11.85 5.86
CA TYR A 92 -1.27 11.14 4.58
C TYR A 92 -2.45 10.15 4.45
N SER A 93 -3.54 10.57 3.79
CA SER A 93 -4.80 9.81 3.73
C SER A 93 -4.68 8.36 3.21
N PRO A 94 -3.84 8.05 2.19
CA PRO A 94 -3.65 6.67 1.72
C PRO A 94 -3.15 5.71 2.81
N ASP A 95 -2.45 6.21 3.81
CA ASP A 95 -1.87 5.39 4.87
C ASP A 95 -2.94 4.79 5.79
N TYR A 96 -4.00 5.54 6.08
CA TYR A 96 -5.15 5.05 6.86
C TYR A 96 -5.90 3.93 6.15
N VAL A 97 -6.01 4.01 4.82
CA VAL A 97 -6.63 2.95 4.02
C VAL A 97 -5.79 1.67 4.12
N CYS A 98 -4.46 1.79 4.03
CA CYS A 98 -3.53 0.68 4.17
C CYS A 98 -3.49 0.08 5.58
N GLN A 99 -3.52 0.93 6.60
CA GLN A 99 -3.63 0.51 8.00
C GLN A 99 -4.87 -0.36 8.20
N ASP A 100 -6.04 0.07 7.72
CA ASP A 100 -7.27 -0.70 7.89
C ASP A 100 -7.22 -2.07 7.21
N MET A 101 -6.61 -2.16 6.02
CA MET A 101 -6.39 -3.45 5.35
C MET A 101 -5.50 -4.37 6.19
N MET A 102 -4.42 -3.84 6.77
CA MET A 102 -3.52 -4.59 7.64
C MET A 102 -4.23 -5.06 8.92
N GLU A 103 -5.00 -4.18 9.57
CA GLU A 103 -5.77 -4.51 10.77
C GLU A 103 -6.81 -5.61 10.52
N ALA A 104 -7.46 -5.61 9.35
CA ALA A 104 -8.37 -6.68 8.93
C ALA A 104 -7.64 -8.03 8.79
N ILE A 105 -6.45 -8.03 8.18
CA ILE A 105 -5.60 -9.22 8.04
C ILE A 105 -5.14 -9.72 9.41
N ILE A 106 -4.63 -8.84 10.28
CA ILE A 106 -4.21 -9.19 11.65
C ILE A 106 -5.38 -9.78 12.45
N SER A 107 -6.57 -9.19 12.33
CA SER A 107 -7.77 -9.71 12.98
C SER A 107 -8.09 -11.13 12.49
N SER A 108 -7.93 -11.40 11.20
CA SER A 108 -8.11 -12.72 10.62
C SER A 108 -7.07 -13.75 11.12
N ILE A 109 -5.80 -13.33 11.22
CA ILE A 109 -4.72 -14.15 11.81
C ILE A 109 -5.04 -14.51 13.26
N LYS A 110 -5.45 -13.53 14.08
CA LYS A 110 -5.82 -13.75 15.49
C LYS A 110 -7.01 -14.70 15.67
N ASN A 111 -7.90 -14.75 14.68
CA ASN A 111 -9.03 -15.68 14.68
C ASN A 111 -8.64 -17.14 14.35
N GLY A 112 -7.37 -17.40 14.00
CA GLY A 112 -6.81 -18.75 13.85
C GLY A 112 -7.15 -19.47 12.54
N ASN A 113 -7.81 -18.81 11.60
CA ASN A 113 -8.22 -19.40 10.32
C ASN A 113 -7.28 -19.07 9.15
N PHE A 114 -6.17 -18.38 9.42
CA PHE A 114 -5.28 -17.87 8.39
C PHE A 114 -4.27 -18.95 7.95
N PRO A 115 -4.17 -19.28 6.65
CA PRO A 115 -3.28 -20.34 6.18
C PRO A 115 -1.79 -19.99 6.37
N ASP A 116 -0.99 -20.96 6.81
CA ASP A 116 0.44 -20.78 7.05
C ASP A 116 1.21 -20.30 5.81
N ALA A 117 0.87 -20.81 4.64
CA ALA A 117 1.50 -20.41 3.38
C ALA A 117 1.27 -18.93 3.06
N GLU A 118 0.06 -18.44 3.34
CA GLU A 118 -0.31 -17.04 3.12
C GLU A 118 0.31 -16.14 4.19
N LEU A 119 0.42 -16.63 5.42
CA LEU A 119 1.11 -15.93 6.51
C LEU A 119 2.61 -15.76 6.19
N GLN A 120 3.24 -16.79 5.63
CA GLN A 120 4.64 -16.70 5.20
C GLN A 120 4.80 -15.72 4.03
N ARG A 121 3.91 -15.76 3.03
CA ARG A 121 3.96 -14.80 1.92
C ARG A 121 3.79 -13.36 2.39
N LEU A 122 2.89 -13.13 3.35
CA LEU A 122 2.71 -11.82 3.98
C LEU A 122 3.99 -11.38 4.70
N LYS A 123 4.59 -12.25 5.54
CA LYS A 123 5.85 -11.98 6.25
C LYS A 123 6.97 -11.57 5.29
N ASP A 124 7.16 -12.34 4.21
CA ASP A 124 8.21 -12.07 3.24
C ASP A 124 7.99 -10.73 2.52
N GLY A 125 6.73 -10.40 2.20
CA GLY A 125 6.35 -9.11 1.61
C GLY A 125 6.57 -7.93 2.56
N MET A 126 6.21 -8.08 3.84
CA MET A 126 6.44 -7.05 4.86
C MET A 126 7.93 -6.83 5.08
N GLU A 127 8.71 -7.91 5.21
CA GLU A 127 10.17 -7.86 5.35
C GLU A 127 10.81 -7.08 4.20
N LYS A 128 10.43 -7.39 2.96
CA LYS A 128 10.93 -6.66 1.79
C LYS A 128 10.63 -5.16 1.85
N LEU A 129 9.42 -4.79 2.27
CA LEU A 129 9.00 -3.38 2.37
C LEU A 129 9.70 -2.63 3.51
N MET A 130 10.00 -3.29 4.61
CA MET A 130 10.72 -2.69 5.74
C MET A 130 12.15 -2.25 5.38
N HIS A 131 12.77 -2.86 4.36
CA HIS A 131 14.10 -2.47 3.87
C HIS A 131 14.05 -1.42 2.72
N THR A 132 12.91 -0.75 2.53
CA THR A 132 12.78 0.32 1.52
C THR A 132 13.09 1.68 2.14
N GLU A 133 13.67 2.60 1.35
CA GLU A 133 13.90 4.01 1.74
C GLU A 133 12.64 4.65 2.32
N THR A 134 11.49 4.38 1.71
CA THR A 134 10.18 4.87 2.16
C THR A 134 9.91 4.51 3.62
N TYR A 135 10.20 3.28 4.03
CA TYR A 135 9.98 2.88 5.41
C TYR A 135 11.09 3.35 6.34
N GLU A 136 12.36 3.16 5.96
CA GLU A 136 13.51 3.48 6.82
C GLU A 136 13.59 4.98 7.14
N ASP A 137 13.35 5.84 6.14
CA ASP A 137 13.54 7.29 6.28
C ASP A 137 12.25 8.03 6.62
N TYR A 138 11.08 7.49 6.24
CA TYR A 138 9.78 8.16 6.41
C TYR A 138 8.77 7.40 7.27
N GLY A 139 8.98 6.12 7.56
CA GLY A 139 8.04 5.29 8.31
C GLY A 139 6.74 4.97 7.56
N VAL A 140 6.74 5.08 6.22
CA VAL A 140 5.55 4.87 5.36
C VAL A 140 5.72 3.59 4.53
N PRO A 141 4.67 2.77 4.36
CA PRO A 141 3.35 2.90 4.96
C PRO A 141 3.31 2.50 6.44
N TYR A 142 2.52 3.21 7.25
CA TYR A 142 2.31 2.93 8.68
C TYR A 142 1.75 1.52 8.95
N ALA A 143 1.15 0.88 7.94
CA ALA A 143 0.76 -0.53 7.98
C ALA A 143 1.93 -1.47 8.39
N LEU A 144 3.18 -1.12 8.07
CA LEU A 144 4.36 -1.89 8.47
C LEU A 144 4.65 -1.79 9.98
N ASP A 145 4.51 -0.60 10.57
CA ASP A 145 4.65 -0.42 12.02
C ASP A 145 3.53 -1.16 12.79
N VAL A 146 2.31 -1.14 12.26
CA VAL A 146 1.18 -1.94 12.81
C VAL A 146 1.49 -3.44 12.77
N TRP A 147 2.14 -3.90 11.70
CA TRP A 147 2.59 -5.27 11.55
C TRP A 147 3.71 -5.63 12.55
N GLU A 148 4.73 -4.78 12.71
CA GLU A 148 5.80 -4.98 13.69
C GLU A 148 5.26 -5.07 15.12
N LYS A 149 4.35 -4.17 15.49
CA LYS A 149 3.67 -4.18 16.80
C LYS A 149 2.83 -5.43 17.04
N PHE A 150 2.32 -6.07 15.98
CA PHE A 150 1.61 -7.34 16.09
C PHE A 150 2.55 -8.53 16.34
N LEU A 151 3.78 -8.48 15.83
CA LEU A 151 4.77 -9.54 16.01
C LEU A 151 5.50 -9.49 17.37
N ALA A 152 5.54 -8.32 18.02
CA ALA A 152 6.17 -8.08 19.32
C ALA A 152 5.40 -8.70 20.49
#